data_AF-A0A943S1K7-F1
#
_entry.id   AF-A0A943S1K7-F1
#
_cell.length_a   1.000
_cell.length_b   1.000
_cell.length_c   1.000
_cell.angle_alpha   90.00
_cell.angle_beta   90.00
_cell.angle_gamma   90.00
#
_symmetry.space_group_name_H-M   'P 1'
#
loop_
_entity.id
_entity.type
_entity.pdbx_description
1 polymer ?
#
loop_
_entity_poly.entity_id
_entity_poly.type
_entity_poly.pdbx_seq_one_letter_code
_entity_poly.pdbx_strand_id
1 'polypeptide(L)'
;MSKFTRIPENTFKEIVINAGLLATNFNPKTAEVAESELMGATSGGTSFAATPSFIDYGEDIDNCPANTMELKRIDSIEAKLSGTFVTLNTALGKKLAAAADETEGKIVPRSALSEADFADIWLIGDYSGENGNGYIAIRLINALNTGGLQITTQNKAKGQFAFEFTGHYSIKNPEIVPYELYIKQEIGA
;
A
#
# COMPACT_ATOMS: atom_id res chain seq x y z
N MET A 1 -7.93 38.64 11.85
CA MET A 1 -7.57 37.20 11.89
C MET A 1 -6.64 36.96 13.07
N SER A 2 -6.83 35.89 13.85
CA SER A 2 -6.00 35.61 15.02
C SER A 2 -4.58 35.17 14.61
N LYS A 3 -3.57 35.41 15.46
CA LYS A 3 -2.13 35.12 15.22
C LYS A 3 -1.83 33.66 14.84
N PHE A 4 -2.71 32.73 15.19
CA PHE A 4 -2.56 31.29 14.97
C PHE A 4 -3.62 30.69 14.03
N THR A 5 -4.52 31.52 13.47
CA THR A 5 -5.48 31.09 12.44
C THR A 5 -4.85 31.33 11.07
N ARG A 6 -3.86 30.50 10.70
CA ARG A 6 -3.23 30.49 9.38
C ARG A 6 -3.06 29.04 8.93
N ILE A 7 -3.32 28.79 7.66
CA ILE A 7 -2.94 27.55 6.97
C ILE A 7 -1.55 27.80 6.37
N PRO A 8 -0.61 26.83 6.40
CA PRO A 8 0.67 26.96 5.70
C PRO A 8 0.47 27.35 4.23
N GLU A 9 1.29 28.27 3.72
CA GLU A 9 1.12 28.86 2.38
C GLU A 9 1.22 27.79 1.27
N ASN A 10 1.92 26.68 1.53
CA ASN A 10 2.07 25.56 0.61
C ASN A 10 0.99 24.49 0.73
N THR A 11 0.06 24.56 1.70
CA THR A 11 -0.94 23.49 1.92
C THR A 11 -1.74 23.19 0.65
N PHE A 12 -2.08 24.19 -0.17
CA PHE A 12 -2.79 23.95 -1.43
C PHE A 12 -1.99 23.15 -2.46
N LYS A 13 -0.66 23.15 -2.39
CA LYS A 13 0.24 22.37 -3.25
C LYS A 13 0.53 20.96 -2.71
N GLU A 14 0.07 20.66 -1.50
CA GLU A 14 0.43 19.43 -0.78
C GLU A 14 -0.78 18.52 -0.47
N ILE A 15 -1.92 18.79 -1.09
CA ILE A 15 -3.15 18.01 -0.87
C ILE A 15 -3.13 16.78 -1.77
N VAL A 16 -3.30 15.60 -1.16
CA VAL A 16 -3.65 14.37 -1.87
C VAL A 16 -5.12 14.46 -2.27
N ILE A 17 -5.40 14.32 -3.57
CA ILE A 17 -6.74 14.41 -4.14
C ILE A 17 -7.17 13.01 -4.59
N ASN A 18 -8.48 12.72 -4.49
CA ASN A 18 -9.12 11.46 -4.89
C ASN A 18 -8.77 10.23 -4.04
N ALA A 19 -9.45 9.11 -4.30
CA ALA A 19 -9.34 7.87 -3.52
C ALA A 19 -8.09 7.03 -3.84
N GLY A 20 -7.25 7.52 -4.76
CA GLY A 20 -6.12 6.79 -5.35
C GLY A 20 -6.55 5.62 -6.25
N LEU A 21 -5.62 5.15 -7.07
CA LEU A 21 -5.75 3.97 -7.93
C LEU A 21 -4.76 2.88 -7.49
N LEU A 22 -5.14 1.63 -7.75
CA LEU A 22 -4.31 0.45 -7.47
C LEU A 22 -3.86 -0.20 -8.77
N ALA A 23 -2.55 -0.45 -8.88
CA ALA A 23 -1.94 -1.02 -10.07
C ALA A 23 -0.88 -2.07 -9.73
N THR A 24 -0.63 -2.99 -10.66
CA THR A 24 0.47 -3.98 -10.57
C THR A 24 1.82 -3.41 -10.99
N ASN A 25 1.83 -2.32 -11.77
CA ASN A 25 3.05 -1.65 -12.22
C ASN A 25 2.84 -0.14 -12.37
N PHE A 26 3.90 0.63 -12.13
CA PHE A 26 3.93 2.08 -12.27
C PHE A 26 5.35 2.53 -12.59
N ASN A 27 5.49 3.45 -13.54
CA ASN A 27 6.77 4.07 -13.84
C ASN A 27 6.90 5.42 -13.13
N PRO A 28 7.66 5.54 -12.03
CA PRO A 28 7.80 6.81 -11.30
C PRO A 28 8.56 7.88 -12.10
N LYS A 29 9.23 7.53 -13.21
CA LYS A 29 9.90 8.52 -14.05
C LYS A 29 8.89 9.29 -14.91
N THR A 30 8.00 8.57 -15.60
CA THR A 30 7.01 9.13 -16.53
C THR A 30 5.63 9.35 -15.90
N ALA A 31 5.39 8.81 -14.71
CA ALA A 31 4.10 8.84 -14.01
C ALA A 31 2.94 8.21 -14.80
N GLU A 32 3.25 7.14 -15.55
CA GLU A 32 2.28 6.43 -16.39
C GLU A 32 1.86 5.09 -15.78
N VAL A 33 0.58 4.77 -15.95
CA VAL A 33 -0.02 3.47 -15.64
C VAL A 33 -0.77 3.01 -16.88
N ALA A 34 -0.45 1.81 -17.38
CA ALA A 34 -1.22 1.20 -18.46
C ALA A 34 -2.55 0.66 -17.93
N GLU A 35 -3.62 0.74 -18.73
CA GLU A 35 -4.96 0.30 -18.30
C GLU A 35 -5.00 -1.19 -17.92
N SER A 36 -4.18 -2.02 -18.58
CA SER A 36 -4.03 -3.45 -18.24
C SER A 36 -3.41 -3.72 -16.88
N GLU A 37 -2.72 -2.73 -16.30
CA GLU A 37 -2.07 -2.84 -14.98
C GLU A 37 -2.99 -2.40 -13.84
N LEU A 38 -4.17 -1.83 -14.14
CA LEU A 38 -5.14 -1.43 -13.14
C LEU A 38 -5.81 -2.67 -12.53
N MET A 39 -5.83 -2.74 -11.19
CA MET A 39 -6.38 -3.89 -10.47
C MET A 39 -7.92 -3.90 -10.46
N GLY A 40 -8.54 -2.73 -10.34
CA GLY A 40 -9.98 -2.58 -10.28
C GLY A 40 -10.41 -1.25 -9.64
N ALA A 41 -11.71 -0.95 -9.71
CA ALA A 41 -12.28 0.23 -9.06
C ALA A 41 -12.45 0.00 -7.56
N THR A 42 -12.05 0.97 -6.75
CA THR A 42 -12.19 0.97 -5.28
C THR A 42 -13.40 1.80 -4.83
N SER A 43 -13.88 1.56 -3.62
CA SER A 43 -14.93 2.37 -2.99
C SER A 43 -14.69 2.49 -1.49
N GLY A 44 -14.88 3.71 -0.94
CA GLY A 44 -14.66 3.98 0.48
C GLY A 44 -13.23 4.36 0.86
N GLY A 45 -12.34 4.50 -0.12
CA GLY A 45 -10.93 4.85 0.07
C GLY A 45 -10.02 3.62 0.20
N THR A 46 -8.72 3.87 0.14
CA THR A 46 -7.65 2.87 0.35
C THR A 46 -6.73 3.39 1.44
N SER A 47 -6.28 2.51 2.34
CA SER A 47 -5.41 2.87 3.46
C SER A 47 -4.08 2.13 3.36
N PHE A 48 -2.98 2.85 3.54
CA PHE A 48 -1.65 2.29 3.70
C PHE A 48 -1.11 2.61 5.10
N ALA A 49 -0.51 1.63 5.76
CA ALA A 49 0.13 1.79 7.06
C ALA A 49 1.46 1.01 7.08
N ALA A 50 2.55 1.69 7.47
CA ALA A 50 3.83 1.08 7.76
C ALA A 50 4.12 1.23 9.26
N THR A 51 3.98 0.13 10.02
CA THR A 51 4.05 0.15 11.49
C THR A 51 5.39 -0.40 11.96
N PRO A 52 6.29 0.43 12.51
CA PRO A 52 7.54 -0.04 13.09
C PRO A 52 7.33 -0.67 14.46
N SER A 53 8.06 -1.76 14.72
CA SER A 53 8.30 -2.33 16.05
C SER A 53 9.73 -2.01 16.47
N PHE A 54 9.97 -1.89 17.78
CA PHE A 54 11.25 -1.44 18.31
C PHE A 54 11.79 -2.41 19.35
N ILE A 55 13.11 -2.56 19.37
CA ILE A 55 13.87 -3.14 20.48
C ILE A 55 14.54 -2.01 21.27
N ASP A 56 14.47 -2.09 22.59
CA ASP A 56 15.15 -1.18 23.51
C ASP A 56 16.23 -1.93 24.29
N TYR A 57 17.50 -1.77 23.89
CA TYR A 57 18.62 -2.43 24.58
C TYR A 57 18.92 -1.83 25.96
N GLY A 58 18.30 -0.72 26.34
CA GLY A 58 18.52 -0.04 27.61
C GLY A 58 17.53 -0.42 28.71
N GLU A 59 16.43 -1.12 28.38
CA GLU A 59 15.32 -1.34 29.32
C GLU A 59 15.70 -2.16 30.56
N ASP A 60 16.64 -3.09 30.40
CA ASP A 60 17.12 -3.99 31.45
C ASP A 60 18.53 -3.64 31.97
N ILE A 61 19.01 -2.42 31.71
CA ILE A 61 20.33 -1.96 32.18
C ILE A 61 20.15 -1.02 33.38
N ASP A 62 20.70 -1.40 34.54
CA ASP A 62 20.70 -0.56 35.74
C ASP A 62 21.30 0.82 35.46
N ASN A 63 20.58 1.87 35.87
CA ASN A 63 20.92 3.29 35.66
C ASN A 63 20.89 3.76 34.19
N CYS A 64 20.40 2.95 33.26
CA CYS A 64 20.04 3.40 31.91
C CYS A 64 18.55 3.78 31.89
N PRO A 65 18.19 5.01 31.50
CA PRO A 65 16.80 5.34 31.25
C PRO A 65 16.23 4.49 30.11
N ALA A 66 15.03 3.93 30.31
CA ALA A 66 14.28 3.30 29.23
C ALA A 66 14.02 4.33 28.11
N ASN A 67 13.98 3.87 26.86
CA ASN A 67 13.90 4.65 25.64
C ASN A 67 15.09 5.60 25.41
N THR A 68 16.28 5.21 25.86
CA THR A 68 17.50 5.92 25.48
C THR A 68 17.69 5.84 23.97
N MET A 69 17.74 7.00 23.32
CA MET A 69 17.75 7.15 21.85
C MET A 69 18.82 6.30 21.18
N GLU A 70 20.03 6.27 21.74
CA GLU A 70 21.20 5.57 21.22
C GLU A 70 21.04 4.04 21.26
N LEU A 71 20.19 3.52 22.16
CA LEU A 71 19.94 2.10 22.39
C LEU A 71 18.64 1.60 21.74
N LYS A 72 17.89 2.47 21.07
CA LYS A 72 16.67 2.11 20.37
C LYS A 72 16.95 1.67 18.94
N ARG A 73 16.42 0.53 18.53
CA ARG A 73 16.51 0.02 17.15
C ARG A 73 15.12 -0.37 16.63
N ILE A 74 14.93 -0.25 15.33
CA ILE A 74 13.76 -0.82 14.65
C ILE A 74 14.02 -2.31 14.50
N ASP A 75 13.08 -3.13 14.94
CA ASP A 75 13.12 -4.58 14.83
C ASP A 75 12.53 -5.03 13.48
N SER A 76 11.29 -4.64 13.23
CA SER A 76 10.61 -4.90 11.96
C SER A 76 9.64 -3.77 11.62
N ILE A 77 9.30 -3.65 10.34
CA ILE A 77 8.24 -2.75 9.88
C ILE A 77 7.22 -3.58 9.11
N GLU A 78 5.98 -3.59 9.62
CA GLU A 78 4.86 -4.24 8.96
C GLU A 78 4.16 -3.22 8.04
N ALA A 79 4.25 -3.44 6.72
CA ALA A 79 3.60 -2.60 5.71
C ALA A 79 2.31 -3.27 5.22
N LYS A 80 1.18 -2.58 5.38
CA LYS A 80 -0.17 -3.05 5.03
C LYS A 80 -0.90 -2.06 4.13
N LEU A 81 -1.61 -2.60 3.15
CA LEU A 81 -2.47 -1.88 2.23
C LEU A 81 -3.87 -2.51 2.22
N SER A 82 -4.87 -1.77 2.66
CA SER A 82 -6.24 -2.29 2.81
C SER A 82 -7.28 -1.39 2.15
N GLY A 83 -8.41 -1.99 1.78
CA GLY A 83 -9.51 -1.29 1.14
C GLY A 83 -10.55 -2.24 0.58
N THR A 84 -11.41 -1.70 -0.28
CA THR A 84 -12.51 -2.45 -0.90
C THR A 84 -12.56 -2.20 -2.40
N PHE A 85 -12.48 -3.27 -3.18
CA PHE A 85 -12.80 -3.24 -4.60
C PHE A 85 -14.31 -3.40 -4.83
N VAL A 86 -14.82 -2.80 -5.90
CA VAL A 86 -16.21 -2.98 -6.39
C VAL A 86 -16.29 -3.65 -7.76
N THR A 87 -15.14 -3.95 -8.36
CA THR A 87 -14.99 -4.72 -9.59
C THR A 87 -14.05 -5.89 -9.34
N LEU A 88 -14.26 -7.00 -10.04
CA LEU A 88 -13.42 -8.19 -9.92
C LEU A 88 -13.17 -8.79 -11.30
N ASN A 89 -11.90 -9.05 -11.61
CA ASN A 89 -11.47 -9.89 -12.72
C ASN A 89 -10.74 -11.13 -12.18
N THR A 90 -10.38 -12.08 -13.06
CA THR A 90 -9.76 -13.35 -12.66
C THR A 90 -8.37 -13.15 -12.02
N ALA A 91 -7.57 -12.21 -12.54
CA ALA A 91 -6.26 -11.90 -12.00
C ALA A 91 -6.34 -11.32 -10.57
N LEU A 92 -7.26 -10.37 -10.34
CA LEU A 92 -7.54 -9.81 -9.02
C LEU A 92 -8.12 -10.89 -8.09
N GLY A 93 -9.06 -11.72 -8.56
CA GLY A 93 -9.62 -12.81 -7.78
C GLY A 93 -8.55 -13.80 -7.31
N LYS A 94 -7.57 -14.13 -8.16
CA LYS A 94 -6.41 -14.94 -7.80
C LYS A 94 -5.59 -14.28 -6.68
N LYS A 95 -5.29 -12.98 -6.79
CA LYS A 95 -4.58 -12.21 -5.76
C LYS A 95 -5.36 -12.15 -4.44
N LEU A 96 -6.67 -11.96 -4.50
CA LEU A 96 -7.54 -11.94 -3.30
C LEU A 96 -7.65 -13.32 -2.63
N ALA A 97 -7.47 -14.41 -3.37
CA ALA A 97 -7.41 -15.75 -2.81
C ALA A 97 -6.06 -16.08 -2.13
N ALA A 98 -5.12 -15.14 -2.09
CA ALA A 98 -3.75 -15.25 -1.56
C ALA A 98 -2.85 -16.24 -2.33
N ALA A 99 -3.18 -17.53 -2.29
CA ALA A 99 -2.49 -18.58 -3.04
C ALA A 99 -3.52 -19.36 -3.84
N ALA A 100 -3.50 -19.25 -5.16
CA ALA A 100 -4.48 -19.93 -6.01
C ALA A 100 -3.92 -20.19 -7.40
N ASP A 101 -4.54 -21.14 -8.09
CA ASP A 101 -4.35 -21.37 -9.52
C ASP A 101 -5.61 -20.94 -10.29
N GLU A 102 -5.43 -20.49 -11.52
CA GLU A 102 -6.52 -20.07 -12.39
C GLU A 102 -6.49 -20.89 -13.68
N THR A 103 -7.65 -21.39 -14.10
CA THR A 103 -7.82 -22.10 -15.37
C THR A 103 -9.22 -21.81 -15.90
N GLU A 104 -9.31 -21.18 -17.07
CA GLU A 104 -10.58 -20.86 -17.76
C GLU A 104 -11.59 -20.10 -16.87
N GLY A 105 -11.09 -19.17 -16.05
CA GLY A 105 -11.88 -18.35 -15.13
C GLY A 105 -12.19 -19.00 -13.79
N LYS A 106 -11.78 -20.25 -13.57
CA LYS A 106 -11.91 -20.95 -12.30
C LYS A 106 -10.69 -20.71 -11.43
N ILE A 107 -10.89 -20.09 -10.27
CA ILE A 107 -9.85 -19.89 -9.25
C ILE A 107 -9.93 -21.03 -8.23
N VAL A 108 -8.84 -21.75 -8.01
CA VAL A 108 -8.73 -22.84 -7.04
C VAL A 108 -7.65 -22.48 -6.01
N PRO A 109 -8.02 -22.17 -4.75
CA PRO A 109 -7.06 -21.89 -3.70
C PRO A 109 -6.14 -23.08 -3.41
N ARG A 110 -4.88 -22.79 -3.11
CA ARG A 110 -3.86 -23.74 -2.67
C ARG A 110 -3.59 -23.53 -1.17
N SER A 111 -3.25 -24.63 -0.48
CA SER A 111 -2.80 -24.55 0.92
C SER A 111 -1.33 -24.15 1.05
N ALA A 112 -0.54 -24.29 -0.01
CA ALA A 112 0.87 -23.95 -0.04
C ALA A 112 1.10 -22.68 -0.88
N LEU A 113 1.95 -21.79 -0.36
CA LEU A 113 2.44 -20.61 -1.08
C LEU A 113 3.59 -20.98 -2.02
N SER A 114 3.72 -20.21 -3.09
CA SER A 114 4.88 -20.18 -3.99
C SER A 114 5.38 -18.75 -4.16
N GLU A 115 6.61 -18.56 -4.64
CA GLU A 115 7.15 -17.21 -4.87
C GLU A 115 6.30 -16.38 -5.85
N ALA A 116 5.61 -17.04 -6.80
CA ALA A 116 4.75 -16.38 -7.78
C ALA A 116 3.43 -15.84 -7.21
N ASP A 117 3.09 -16.19 -5.98
CA ASP A 117 1.91 -15.66 -5.28
C ASP A 117 2.17 -14.26 -4.70
N PHE A 118 3.44 -13.88 -4.57
CA PHE A 118 3.87 -12.56 -4.15
C PHE A 118 4.10 -11.67 -5.38
N ALA A 119 3.64 -10.42 -5.30
CA ALA A 119 3.88 -9.44 -6.34
C ALA A 119 3.78 -8.04 -5.78
N ASP A 120 4.45 -7.08 -6.41
CA ASP A 120 4.34 -5.70 -5.98
C ASP A 120 2.95 -5.13 -6.31
N ILE A 121 2.50 -4.20 -5.46
CA ILE A 121 1.26 -3.46 -5.65
C ILE A 121 1.55 -1.98 -5.45
N TRP A 122 1.05 -1.15 -6.35
CA TRP A 122 1.18 0.29 -6.30
C TRP A 122 -0.15 0.93 -5.89
N LEU A 123 -0.12 1.77 -4.87
CA LEU A 123 -1.15 2.75 -4.57
C LEU A 123 -0.69 4.11 -5.07
N ILE A 124 -1.42 4.72 -6.00
CA ILE A 124 -1.08 6.01 -6.58
C ILE A 124 -2.21 6.99 -6.33
N GLY A 125 -1.90 8.17 -5.82
CA GLY A 125 -2.85 9.25 -5.59
C GLY A 125 -2.43 10.50 -6.35
N ASP A 126 -3.42 11.25 -6.80
CA ASP A 126 -3.20 12.58 -7.37
C ASP A 126 -2.69 13.50 -6.25
N TYR A 127 -1.69 14.31 -6.53
CA TYR A 127 -1.15 15.27 -5.60
C TYR A 127 -1.22 16.64 -6.24
N SER A 128 -1.79 17.62 -5.52
CA SER A 128 -2.06 18.93 -6.10
C SER A 128 -0.82 19.60 -6.70
N GLY A 129 0.36 19.39 -6.10
CA GLY A 129 1.66 19.70 -6.70
C GLY A 129 1.82 21.16 -7.17
N GLU A 130 2.83 21.41 -8.00
CA GLU A 130 2.92 22.63 -8.79
C GLU A 130 2.10 22.43 -10.07
N ASN A 131 1.19 23.37 -10.37
CA ASN A 131 0.29 23.35 -11.53
C ASN A 131 -0.75 22.21 -11.59
N GLY A 132 -0.98 21.45 -10.51
CA GLY A 132 -2.01 20.39 -10.51
C GLY A 132 -1.52 19.01 -10.94
N ASN A 133 -0.23 18.84 -11.24
CA ASN A 133 0.33 17.65 -11.91
C ASN A 133 1.34 16.87 -11.04
N GLY A 134 1.13 16.81 -9.73
CA GLY A 134 1.94 15.99 -8.83
C GLY A 134 1.36 14.59 -8.64
N TYR A 135 2.14 13.69 -8.05
CA TYR A 135 1.63 12.40 -7.55
C TYR A 135 2.26 12.00 -6.22
N ILE A 136 1.50 11.21 -5.46
CA ILE A 136 2.01 10.36 -4.39
C ILE A 136 1.87 8.91 -4.82
N ALA A 137 2.91 8.10 -4.67
CA ALA A 137 2.84 6.67 -4.98
C ALA A 137 3.51 5.86 -3.89
N ILE A 138 2.90 4.75 -3.53
CA ILE A 138 3.42 3.77 -2.57
C ILE A 138 3.52 2.44 -3.28
N ARG A 139 4.73 1.88 -3.34
CA ARG A 139 4.94 0.51 -3.78
C ARG A 139 4.99 -0.38 -2.56
N LEU A 140 4.06 -1.31 -2.44
CA LEU A 140 4.13 -2.40 -1.48
C LEU A 140 4.90 -3.57 -2.14
N ILE A 141 6.02 -3.98 -1.55
CA ILE A 141 6.93 -4.94 -2.15
C ILE A 141 6.57 -6.36 -1.71
N ASN A 142 6.62 -7.32 -2.65
CA ASN A 142 6.25 -8.73 -2.40
C ASN A 142 4.92 -8.83 -1.65
N ALA A 143 3.90 -8.14 -2.16
CA ALA A 143 2.60 -8.07 -1.52
C ALA A 143 1.87 -9.42 -1.64
N LEU A 144 1.22 -9.84 -0.55
CA LEU A 144 0.35 -11.01 -0.48
C LEU A 144 -0.91 -10.63 0.29
N ASN A 145 -2.09 -11.12 -0.14
CA ASN A 145 -3.33 -10.88 0.61
C ASN A 145 -3.32 -11.70 1.91
N THR A 146 -3.19 -11.04 3.05
CA THR A 146 -3.21 -11.66 4.39
C THR A 146 -4.58 -11.57 5.05
N GLY A 147 -5.46 -10.71 4.56
CA GLY A 147 -6.83 -10.55 5.08
C GLY A 147 -7.82 -11.64 4.67
N GLY A 148 -7.39 -12.58 3.82
CA GLY A 148 -8.24 -13.61 3.23
C GLY A 148 -9.21 -13.07 2.18
N LEU A 149 -9.88 -13.97 1.46
CA LEU A 149 -10.90 -13.61 0.47
C LEU A 149 -12.22 -13.28 1.18
N GLN A 150 -12.68 -12.03 1.06
CA GLN A 150 -13.94 -11.57 1.64
C GLN A 150 -14.83 -10.97 0.55
N ILE A 151 -16.00 -11.58 0.34
CA ILE A 151 -16.97 -11.15 -0.68
C ILE A 151 -18.30 -10.84 0.01
N THR A 152 -18.75 -9.60 -0.10
CA THR A 152 -20.05 -9.16 0.39
C THR A 152 -20.94 -8.75 -0.78
N THR A 153 -22.13 -9.34 -0.87
CA THR A 153 -23.16 -8.99 -1.86
C THR A 153 -24.43 -8.55 -1.15
N GLN A 154 -25.08 -7.48 -1.63
CA GLN A 154 -26.29 -6.96 -1.01
C GLN A 154 -27.30 -6.51 -2.08
N ASN A 155 -28.59 -6.67 -1.79
CA ASN A 155 -29.66 -6.20 -2.67
C ASN A 155 -29.58 -4.67 -2.83
N LYS A 156 -29.62 -4.17 -4.08
CA LYS A 156 -29.52 -2.75 -4.44
C LYS A 156 -28.21 -2.04 -4.06
N ALA A 157 -27.14 -2.78 -3.75
CA ALA A 157 -25.80 -2.23 -3.56
C ALA A 157 -24.79 -2.92 -4.50
N LYS A 158 -23.60 -2.32 -4.64
CA LYS A 158 -22.49 -2.93 -5.38
C LYS A 158 -21.91 -4.09 -4.56
N GLY A 159 -21.43 -5.13 -5.24
CA GLY A 159 -20.60 -6.14 -4.60
C GLY A 159 -19.32 -5.50 -4.03
N GLN A 160 -18.90 -5.97 -2.86
CA GLN A 160 -17.72 -5.47 -2.16
C GLN A 160 -16.72 -6.61 -1.96
N PHE A 161 -15.48 -6.37 -2.36
CA PHE A 161 -14.37 -7.30 -2.24
C PHE A 161 -13.31 -6.64 -1.35
N ALA A 162 -13.35 -6.93 -0.06
CA ALA A 162 -12.39 -6.37 0.88
C ALA A 162 -11.03 -7.07 0.70
N PHE A 163 -9.95 -6.31 0.85
CA PHE A 163 -8.58 -6.81 0.75
C PHE A 163 -7.70 -6.23 1.84
N GLU A 164 -6.67 -6.99 2.21
CA GLU A 164 -5.56 -6.54 3.03
C GLU A 164 -4.27 -7.18 2.51
N PHE A 165 -3.50 -6.41 1.78
CA PHE A 165 -2.19 -6.85 1.30
C PHE A 165 -1.12 -6.47 2.32
N THR A 166 -0.25 -7.43 2.66
CA THR A 166 0.94 -7.21 3.49
C THR A 166 2.18 -7.35 2.63
N GLY A 167 3.15 -6.45 2.79
CA GLY A 167 4.45 -6.51 2.14
C GLY A 167 5.41 -7.42 2.90
N HIS A 168 6.24 -8.16 2.17
CA HIS A 168 7.10 -9.20 2.75
C HIS A 168 8.59 -8.97 2.46
N TYR A 169 9.42 -9.13 3.50
CA TYR A 169 10.87 -9.14 3.37
C TYR A 169 11.34 -10.31 2.50
N SER A 170 12.43 -10.10 1.77
CA SER A 170 13.08 -11.15 0.98
C SER A 170 14.40 -11.55 1.63
N ILE A 171 14.67 -12.85 1.72
CA ILE A 171 15.99 -13.34 2.14
C ILE A 171 17.13 -12.88 1.20
N LYS A 172 16.79 -12.53 -0.06
CA LYS A 172 17.76 -11.99 -1.02
C LYS A 172 18.24 -10.59 -0.62
N ASN A 173 17.36 -9.81 0.02
CA ASN A 173 17.62 -8.43 0.46
C ASN A 173 16.93 -8.17 1.82
N PRO A 174 17.41 -8.75 2.92
CA PRO A 174 16.71 -8.72 4.22
C PRO A 174 16.64 -7.32 4.84
N GLU A 175 17.52 -6.41 4.42
CA GLU A 175 17.57 -5.01 4.89
C GLU A 175 16.51 -4.11 4.22
N ILE A 176 15.91 -4.56 3.12
CA ILE A 176 14.93 -3.75 2.38
C ILE A 176 13.58 -3.91 3.06
N VAL A 177 13.13 -2.81 3.66
CA VAL A 177 11.77 -2.66 4.19
C VAL A 177 10.77 -2.83 3.02
N PRO A 178 9.67 -3.58 3.19
CA PRO A 178 8.83 -4.00 2.07
C PRO A 178 7.85 -2.91 1.57
N TYR A 179 8.30 -1.65 1.52
CA TYR A 179 7.61 -0.59 0.80
C TYR A 179 8.56 0.53 0.34
N GLU A 180 8.12 1.28 -0.67
CA GLU A 180 8.75 2.53 -1.12
C GLU A 180 7.68 3.63 -1.16
N LEU A 181 8.04 4.85 -0.76
CA LEU A 181 7.18 6.05 -0.83
C LEU A 181 7.79 7.06 -1.81
N TYR A 182 6.99 7.46 -2.79
CA TYR A 182 7.33 8.46 -3.80
C TYR A 182 6.40 9.65 -3.65
N ILE A 183 6.97 10.85 -3.53
CA ILE A 183 6.23 12.11 -3.54
C ILE A 183 6.88 12.98 -4.60
N LYS A 184 6.12 13.37 -5.62
CA LYS A 184 6.61 14.22 -6.70
C LYS A 184 5.67 15.40 -6.87
N GLN A 185 6.21 16.61 -6.72
CA GLN A 185 5.44 17.84 -6.82
C GLN A 185 5.26 18.32 -8.27
N GLU A 186 6.06 17.81 -9.21
CA GLU A 186 5.94 18.11 -10.64
C GLU A 186 6.39 16.90 -11.48
N ILE A 187 5.54 16.46 -12.40
CA ILE A 187 5.92 15.53 -13.46
C ILE A 187 6.53 16.40 -14.58
N GLY A 188 7.86 16.34 -14.77
CA GLY A 188 8.54 17.11 -15.79
C GLY A 188 7.94 16.92 -17.19
N ALA A 189 7.92 18.00 -17.97
CA ALA A 189 7.37 18.07 -19.33
C ALA A 189 8.05 17.11 -20.32
#